data_AF-A0A9E2BZR6-F1
#
_entry.id   AF-A0A9E2BZR6-F1
#
_cell.length_a   1.000
_cell.length_b   1.000
_cell.length_c   1.000
_cell.angle_alpha   90.00
_cell.angle_beta   90.00
_cell.angle_gamma   90.00
#
_symmetry.space_group_name_H-M   'P 1'
#
loop_
_entity.id
_entity.type
_entity.pdbx_description
1 polymer ?
#
loop_
_entity_poly.entity_id
_entity_poly.type
_entity_poly.pdbx_seq_one_letter_code
_entity_poly.pdbx_strand_id
1 'polypeptide(L)'
;MEQRNGPIFWGMIGLSIALIISAFIAADAARDVKKANDTISVTGSAKMPVRSDYIIWKGVISSQLPERQSTYQDLMRQKAKLVEYLSEQGIADSMINFQPVGTYVIEERANDRQKTGRFAAYNISQWFEIRSQDVERITELSKKSSELIEQGLNFESHQPEYLISNLADLRSDMLAKASADAHERAVKIAESVGSKVGALRNARVGVFQITARNSTDISDRGMYDTRALEKDITAVVRLTFAIE
;
A
#
# COMPACT_ATOMS: atom_id res chain seq x y z
N MET A 1 38.33 -46.71 -70.53
CA MET A 1 37.21 -46.40 -69.62
C MET A 1 37.58 -45.15 -68.86
N GLU A 2 37.01 -44.04 -69.30
CA GLU A 2 37.43 -42.67 -69.01
C GLU A 2 36.86 -42.20 -67.67
N GLN A 3 37.71 -41.60 -66.83
CA GLN A 3 37.38 -41.16 -65.48
C GLN A 3 36.36 -40.00 -65.51
N ARG A 4 35.06 -40.30 -65.36
CA ARG A 4 33.99 -39.30 -65.13
C ARG A 4 33.71 -39.06 -63.64
N ASN A 5 34.73 -39.09 -62.78
CA ASN A 5 34.57 -38.88 -61.33
C ASN A 5 34.73 -37.41 -60.90
N GLY A 6 35.16 -36.52 -61.80
CA GLY A 6 35.35 -35.09 -61.52
C GLY A 6 34.14 -34.41 -60.84
N PRO A 7 32.92 -34.46 -61.40
CA PRO A 7 31.79 -33.71 -60.85
C PRO A 7 31.29 -34.26 -59.50
N ILE A 8 31.38 -35.56 -59.26
CA ILE A 8 30.97 -36.20 -57.99
C ILE A 8 31.97 -35.85 -56.89
N PHE A 9 33.27 -35.82 -57.21
CA PHE A 9 34.32 -35.44 -56.27
C PHE A 9 34.19 -33.98 -55.82
N TRP A 10 33.93 -33.06 -56.75
CA TRP A 10 33.65 -31.65 -56.40
C TRP A 10 32.36 -31.48 -55.59
N GLY A 11 31.32 -32.28 -55.86
CA GLY A 11 30.09 -32.30 -55.08
C GLY A 11 30.30 -32.76 -53.63
N MET A 12 31.12 -33.80 -53.41
CA MET A 12 31.47 -34.28 -52.06
C MET A 12 32.29 -33.26 -51.29
N ILE A 13 33.26 -32.60 -51.94
CA ILE A 13 34.03 -31.51 -51.32
C ILE A 13 33.10 -30.36 -50.91
N GLY A 14 32.17 -29.96 -51.79
CA GLY A 14 31.17 -28.93 -51.47
C GLY A 14 30.29 -29.30 -50.27
N LEU A 15 29.83 -30.55 -50.20
CA LEU A 15 29.03 -31.06 -49.07
C LEU A 15 29.83 -31.09 -47.76
N SER A 16 31.08 -31.55 -47.79
CA SER A 16 31.95 -31.56 -46.61
C SER A 16 32.23 -30.16 -46.10
N ILE A 17 32.48 -29.19 -46.98
CA ILE A 17 32.67 -27.78 -46.59
C ILE A 17 31.39 -27.21 -45.98
N ALA A 18 30.22 -27.46 -46.58
CA ALA A 18 28.94 -27.00 -46.07
C ALA A 18 28.63 -27.58 -44.67
N LEU A 19 28.94 -28.86 -44.43
CA LEU A 19 28.79 -29.50 -43.13
C LEU A 19 29.70 -28.89 -42.06
N ILE A 20 30.96 -28.60 -42.41
CA ILE A 20 31.90 -27.95 -41.48
C ILE A 20 31.41 -26.55 -41.11
N ILE A 21 30.97 -25.76 -42.11
CA ILE A 21 30.42 -24.42 -41.88
C ILE A 21 29.16 -24.50 -40.99
N SER A 22 28.24 -25.43 -41.29
CA SER A 22 27.03 -25.62 -40.50
C SER A 22 27.34 -26.04 -39.06
N ALA A 23 28.31 -26.94 -38.85
CA ALA A 23 28.73 -27.36 -37.53
C ALA A 23 29.35 -26.21 -36.72
N PHE A 24 30.11 -25.33 -37.40
CA PHE A 24 30.70 -24.14 -36.76
C PHE A 24 29.62 -23.15 -36.33
N ILE A 25 28.65 -22.85 -37.21
CA ILE A 25 27.51 -21.98 -36.89
C ILE A 25 26.67 -22.55 -35.74
N ALA A 26 26.40 -23.86 -35.76
CA ALA A 26 25.64 -24.52 -34.69
C ALA A 26 26.39 -24.52 -33.35
N ALA A 27 27.71 -24.73 -33.36
CA ALA A 27 28.53 -24.70 -32.15
C ALA A 27 28.61 -23.29 -31.56
N ASP A 28 28.69 -22.26 -32.40
CA ASP A 28 28.69 -20.86 -31.98
C ASP A 28 27.33 -20.47 -31.35
N ALA A 29 26.23 -20.79 -32.04
CA ALA A 29 24.88 -20.60 -31.53
C ALA A 29 24.64 -21.32 -30.19
N ALA A 30 25.16 -22.55 -30.03
CA ALA A 30 25.05 -23.30 -28.78
C ALA A 30 25.86 -22.66 -27.64
N ARG A 31 27.03 -22.07 -27.93
CA ARG A 31 27.83 -21.33 -26.95
C ARG A 31 27.15 -20.04 -26.52
N ASP A 32 26.55 -19.32 -27.45
CA ASP A 32 25.80 -18.09 -27.15
C ASP A 32 24.57 -18.35 -26.30
N VAL A 33 23.82 -19.42 -26.60
CA VAL A 33 22.69 -19.86 -25.76
C VAL A 33 23.16 -20.27 -24.37
N LYS A 34 24.32 -20.93 -24.24
CA LYS A 34 24.87 -21.29 -22.93
C LYS A 34 25.27 -20.07 -22.11
N LYS A 35 25.96 -19.09 -22.70
CA LYS A 35 26.31 -17.82 -22.05
C LYS A 35 25.07 -16.99 -21.69
N ALA A 36 24.00 -17.07 -22.48
CA ALA A 36 22.74 -16.38 -22.16
C ALA A 36 22.08 -16.90 -20.86
N ASN A 37 22.44 -18.10 -20.39
CA ASN A 37 21.95 -18.65 -19.13
C ASN A 37 22.77 -18.23 -17.90
N ASP A 38 23.96 -17.65 -18.09
CA ASP A 38 24.78 -17.15 -17.00
C ASP A 38 24.15 -15.88 -16.45
N THR A 39 23.53 -15.99 -15.28
CA THR A 39 22.77 -14.91 -14.67
C THR A 39 23.03 -14.82 -13.17
N ILE A 40 22.96 -13.60 -12.65
CA ILE A 40 22.95 -13.31 -11.22
C ILE A 40 21.57 -12.77 -10.84
N SER A 41 20.97 -13.34 -9.81
CA SER A 41 19.72 -12.84 -9.25
C SER A 41 19.97 -12.25 -7.87
N VAL A 42 19.65 -10.97 -7.71
CA VAL A 42 19.87 -10.23 -6.47
C VAL A 42 18.59 -9.57 -6.02
N THR A 43 18.38 -9.57 -4.71
CA THR A 43 17.31 -8.81 -4.08
C THR A 43 17.88 -7.49 -3.58
N GLY A 44 17.29 -6.39 -3.99
CA GLY A 44 17.54 -5.07 -3.44
C GLY A 44 16.35 -4.56 -2.66
N SER A 45 16.62 -3.67 -1.72
CA SER A 45 15.59 -3.06 -0.89
C SER A 45 15.90 -1.60 -0.61
N ALA A 46 14.84 -0.82 -0.46
CA ALA A 46 14.95 0.55 0.01
C ALA A 46 13.96 0.75 1.15
N LYS A 47 14.41 1.44 2.20
CA LYS A 47 13.57 1.87 3.33
C LYS A 47 13.72 3.38 3.49
N MET A 48 12.60 4.08 3.58
CA MET A 48 12.61 5.54 3.70
C MET A 48 11.58 6.01 4.73
N PRO A 49 11.97 6.97 5.58
CA PRO A 49 11.04 7.60 6.47
C PRO A 49 10.08 8.54 5.73
N VAL A 50 8.79 8.44 6.04
CA VAL A 50 7.74 9.34 5.56
C VAL A 50 6.85 9.77 6.73
N ARG A 51 6.33 10.99 6.66
CA ARG A 51 5.30 11.50 7.58
C ARG A 51 3.99 11.60 6.80
N SER A 52 2.89 11.23 7.44
CA SER A 52 1.56 11.34 6.84
C SER A 52 1.18 12.81 6.71
N ASP A 53 0.63 13.18 5.56
CA ASP A 53 0.29 14.55 5.15
C ASP A 53 -1.23 14.76 4.99
N TYR A 54 -2.01 13.73 5.30
CA TYR A 54 -3.46 13.76 5.22
C TYR A 54 -4.07 13.01 6.39
N ILE A 55 -5.18 13.53 6.90
CA ILE A 55 -5.88 12.95 8.06
C ILE A 55 -7.37 12.82 7.77
N ILE A 56 -7.95 11.72 8.24
CA ILE A 56 -9.40 11.50 8.29
C ILE A 56 -9.76 11.25 9.76
N TRP A 57 -10.56 12.13 10.33
CA TRP A 57 -11.11 11.96 11.67
C TRP A 57 -12.61 11.71 11.59
N LYS A 58 -13.07 10.69 12.31
CA LYS A 58 -14.46 10.27 12.35
C LYS A 58 -14.96 10.33 13.78
N GLY A 59 -16.24 10.59 13.92
CA GLY A 59 -16.93 10.45 15.19
C GLY A 59 -18.41 10.26 14.98
N VAL A 60 -19.11 10.01 16.08
CA VAL A 60 -20.55 9.82 16.09
C VAL A 60 -21.15 10.60 17.24
N ILE A 61 -22.25 11.28 16.95
CA ILE A 61 -23.15 11.84 17.96
C ILE A 61 -24.39 10.96 18.02
N SER A 62 -24.93 10.75 19.21
CA SER A 62 -26.14 9.95 19.36
C SER A 62 -27.07 10.50 20.44
N SER A 63 -28.36 10.22 20.29
CA SER A 63 -29.36 10.53 21.31
C SER A 63 -30.19 9.30 21.58
N GLN A 64 -30.61 9.14 22.83
CA GLN A 64 -31.42 8.00 23.27
C GLN A 64 -32.56 8.47 24.17
N LEU A 65 -33.78 8.47 23.64
CA LEU A 65 -35.00 8.84 24.36
C LEU A 65 -36.18 7.89 24.02
N PRO A 66 -37.24 7.83 24.86
CA PRO A 66 -38.40 6.97 24.62
C PRO A 66 -39.21 7.31 23.36
N GLU A 67 -39.19 8.55 22.88
CA GLU A 67 -39.98 8.98 21.73
C GLU A 67 -39.07 9.38 20.56
N ARG A 68 -39.35 8.83 19.38
CA ARG A 68 -38.51 9.03 18.18
C ARG A 68 -38.32 10.50 17.82
N GLN A 69 -39.39 11.29 17.88
CA GLN A 69 -39.36 12.69 17.48
C GLN A 69 -38.49 13.52 18.44
N SER A 70 -38.61 13.29 19.75
CA SER A 70 -37.78 13.99 20.74
C SER A 70 -36.32 13.54 20.69
N THR A 71 -36.05 12.24 20.43
CA THR A 71 -34.68 11.75 20.18
C THR A 71 -34.04 12.46 18.98
N TYR A 72 -34.79 12.63 17.89
CA TYR A 72 -34.27 13.30 16.69
C TYR A 72 -34.00 14.79 16.95
N GLN A 73 -34.92 15.47 17.64
CA GLN A 73 -34.72 16.88 18.02
C GLN A 73 -33.52 17.07 18.94
N ASP A 74 -33.32 16.16 19.90
CA ASP A 74 -32.14 16.18 20.76
C ASP A 74 -30.84 15.95 19.99
N LEU A 75 -30.81 14.98 19.06
CA LEU A 75 -29.67 14.78 18.16
C LEU A 75 -29.35 16.05 17.36
N MET A 76 -30.37 16.75 16.83
CA MET A 76 -30.15 18.01 16.10
C MET A 76 -29.58 19.12 16.98
N ARG A 77 -29.98 19.21 18.26
CA ARG A 77 -29.37 20.13 19.22
C ARG A 77 -27.91 19.78 19.50
N GLN A 78 -27.61 18.50 19.72
CA GLN A 78 -26.24 18.04 19.90
C GLN A 78 -25.37 18.31 18.66
N LYS A 79 -25.93 18.10 17.45
CA LYS A 79 -25.26 18.43 16.19
C LYS A 79 -24.91 19.92 16.10
N ALA A 80 -25.84 20.81 16.46
CA ALA A 80 -25.59 22.25 16.42
C ALA A 80 -24.43 22.64 17.36
N LYS A 81 -24.42 22.10 18.58
CA LYS A 81 -23.31 22.31 19.53
C LYS A 81 -21.98 21.75 19.03
N LEU A 82 -21.99 20.58 18.39
CA LEU A 82 -20.79 19.99 17.79
C LEU A 82 -20.21 20.92 16.71
N VAL A 83 -21.06 21.42 15.81
CA VAL A 83 -20.64 22.34 14.74
C VAL A 83 -20.10 23.64 15.33
N GLU A 84 -20.78 24.20 16.33
CA GLU A 84 -20.32 25.40 17.06
C GLU A 84 -18.94 25.20 17.68
N TYR A 85 -18.73 24.13 18.44
CA TYR A 85 -17.43 23.79 19.03
C TYR A 85 -16.35 23.62 17.95
N LEU A 86 -16.64 22.89 16.87
CA LEU A 86 -15.68 22.69 15.78
C LEU A 86 -15.34 24.01 15.08
N SER A 87 -16.31 24.91 14.94
CA SER A 87 -16.12 26.26 14.40
C SER A 87 -15.26 27.15 15.31
N GLU A 88 -15.44 27.08 16.63
CA GLU A 88 -14.56 27.74 17.61
C GLU A 88 -13.12 27.21 17.55
N GLN A 89 -12.96 25.91 17.27
CA GLN A 89 -11.67 25.28 16.98
C GLN A 89 -11.21 25.54 15.53
N GLY A 90 -11.90 26.42 14.79
CA GLY A 90 -11.63 26.91 13.45
C GLY A 90 -11.71 25.88 12.33
N ILE A 91 -12.57 24.87 12.50
CA ILE A 91 -12.97 23.96 11.44
C ILE A 91 -14.20 24.55 10.74
N ALA A 92 -14.09 24.77 9.42
CA ALA A 92 -15.22 25.26 8.64
C ALA A 92 -16.30 24.18 8.49
N ASP A 93 -17.58 24.58 8.51
CA ASP A 93 -18.72 23.69 8.32
C ASP A 93 -18.61 22.84 7.05
N SER A 94 -18.02 23.38 5.97
CA SER A 94 -17.80 22.67 4.71
C SER A 94 -16.81 21.51 4.80
N MET A 95 -15.98 21.45 5.85
CA MET A 95 -15.06 20.34 6.11
C MET A 95 -15.74 19.19 6.87
N ILE A 96 -16.93 19.42 7.44
CA ILE A 96 -17.64 18.45 8.26
C ILE A 96 -18.67 17.72 7.39
N ASN A 97 -18.36 16.48 7.04
CA ASN A 97 -19.26 15.65 6.24
C ASN A 97 -20.13 14.77 7.14
N PHE A 98 -21.40 15.13 7.30
CA PHE A 98 -22.37 14.32 8.04
C PHE A 98 -22.98 13.22 7.18
N GLN A 99 -22.92 11.99 7.66
CA GLN A 99 -23.59 10.84 7.03
C GLN A 99 -25.10 10.84 7.31
N PRO A 100 -25.89 10.04 6.57
CA PRO A 100 -27.30 9.83 6.90
C PRO A 100 -27.49 9.35 8.34
N VAL A 101 -28.63 9.74 8.92
CA VAL A 101 -28.97 9.40 10.30
C VAL A 101 -29.33 7.91 10.39
N GLY A 102 -28.71 7.20 11.34
CA GLY A 102 -29.08 5.85 11.73
C GLY A 102 -30.13 5.87 12.84
N THR A 103 -31.11 4.98 12.80
CA THR A 103 -32.13 4.85 13.84
C THR A 103 -32.31 3.39 14.20
N TYR A 104 -32.21 3.08 15.49
CA TYR A 104 -32.41 1.73 16.01
C TYR A 104 -33.31 1.76 17.25
N VAL A 105 -34.10 0.71 17.42
CA VAL A 105 -34.95 0.54 18.60
C VAL A 105 -34.18 -0.27 19.65
N ILE A 106 -34.15 0.24 20.87
CA ILE A 106 -33.64 -0.47 22.03
C ILE A 106 -34.83 -1.15 22.71
N GLU A 107 -34.73 -2.46 22.85
CA GLU A 107 -35.71 -3.29 23.54
C GLU A 107 -35.33 -3.46 25.01
N GLU A 108 -36.32 -3.49 25.89
CA GLU A 108 -36.14 -3.77 27.32
C GLU A 108 -35.72 -5.23 27.51
N ARG A 109 -34.66 -5.45 28.29
CA ARG A 109 -34.17 -6.78 28.68
C ARG A 109 -34.48 -7.00 30.15
N ALA A 110 -35.18 -8.09 30.48
CA ALA A 110 -35.52 -8.44 31.86
C ALA A 110 -34.32 -9.05 32.61
N ASN A 111 -33.37 -9.63 31.87
CA ASN A 111 -32.05 -10.12 32.31
C ASN A 111 -31.15 -10.19 31.05
N ASP A 112 -29.83 -10.34 31.21
CA ASP A 112 -28.80 -10.35 30.13
C ASP A 112 -29.05 -11.33 28.96
N ARG A 113 -30.06 -12.20 29.05
CA ARG A 113 -30.36 -13.25 28.05
C ARG A 113 -31.81 -13.29 27.55
N GLN A 114 -32.74 -12.47 28.07
CA GLN A 114 -34.14 -12.49 27.63
C GLN A 114 -34.65 -11.09 27.27
N LYS A 115 -34.86 -10.90 25.96
CA LYS A 115 -35.62 -9.77 25.41
C LYS A 115 -37.08 -9.90 25.86
N THR A 116 -37.61 -8.88 26.51
CA THR A 116 -39.02 -8.89 26.96
C THR A 116 -39.99 -8.59 25.82
N GLY A 117 -39.49 -8.14 24.66
CA GLY A 117 -40.29 -7.63 23.56
C GLY A 117 -40.92 -6.25 23.86
N ARG A 118 -40.63 -5.64 25.02
CA ARG A 118 -41.11 -4.30 25.35
C ARG A 118 -40.14 -3.24 24.84
N PHE A 119 -40.71 -2.16 24.32
CA PHE A 119 -39.98 -1.02 23.79
C PHE A 119 -39.35 -0.22 24.96
N ALA A 120 -38.04 0.05 24.91
CA ALA A 120 -37.35 0.87 25.92
C ALA A 120 -37.05 2.29 25.40
N ALA A 121 -36.39 2.41 24.25
CA ALA A 121 -36.00 3.71 23.69
C ALA A 121 -35.72 3.65 22.18
N TYR A 122 -35.71 4.81 21.54
CA TYR A 122 -35.08 5.01 20.24
C TYR A 122 -33.66 5.50 20.45
N ASN A 123 -32.68 4.88 19.80
CA ASN A 123 -31.33 5.41 19.63
C ASN A 123 -31.21 5.95 18.20
N ILE A 124 -30.89 7.23 18.09
CA ILE A 124 -30.65 7.88 16.80
C ILE A 124 -29.22 8.40 16.83
N SER A 125 -28.42 8.00 15.84
CA SER A 125 -27.01 8.35 15.73
C SER A 125 -26.70 8.94 14.37
N GLN A 126 -25.70 9.82 14.33
CA GLN A 126 -25.20 10.40 13.10
C GLN A 126 -23.68 10.46 13.11
N TRP A 127 -23.08 9.86 12.09
CA TRP A 127 -21.64 9.91 11.87
C TRP A 127 -21.25 11.22 11.20
N PHE A 128 -20.08 11.73 11.55
CA PHE A 128 -19.42 12.77 10.80
C PHE A 128 -17.99 12.35 10.45
N GLU A 129 -17.47 12.98 9.40
CA GLU A 129 -16.10 12.79 8.94
C GLU A 129 -15.50 14.15 8.61
N ILE A 130 -14.29 14.39 9.10
CA ILE A 130 -13.46 15.55 8.75
C ILE A 130 -12.22 15.03 8.03
N ARG A 131 -11.92 15.62 6.87
CA ARG A 131 -10.71 15.32 6.11
C ARG A 131 -9.89 16.58 5.93
N SER A 132 -8.58 16.50 6.15
CA SER A 132 -7.70 17.68 6.08
C SER A 132 -6.26 17.31 5.72
N GLN A 133 -5.52 18.29 5.20
CA GLN A 133 -4.05 18.26 5.12
C GLN A 133 -3.39 18.83 6.37
N ASP A 134 -4.14 19.54 7.23
CA ASP A 134 -3.66 20.03 8.52
C ASP A 134 -3.73 18.90 9.55
N VAL A 135 -2.76 17.99 9.46
CA VAL A 135 -2.71 16.74 10.23
C VAL A 135 -2.58 17.02 11.72
N GLU A 136 -1.68 17.94 12.10
CA GLU A 136 -1.40 18.30 13.48
C GLU A 136 -2.63 18.86 14.18
N ARG A 137 -3.32 19.82 13.56
CA ARG A 137 -4.52 20.44 14.14
C ARG A 137 -5.63 19.45 14.39
N ILE A 138 -5.96 18.62 13.40
CA ILE A 138 -7.04 17.63 13.56
C ILE A 138 -6.64 16.53 14.55
N THR A 139 -5.35 16.19 14.63
CA THR A 139 -4.84 15.27 15.66
C THR A 139 -5.08 15.81 17.07
N GLU A 140 -4.72 17.07 17.32
CA GLU A 140 -4.94 17.71 18.62
C GLU A 140 -6.43 17.84 18.94
N LEU A 141 -7.23 18.25 17.96
CA LEU A 141 -8.68 18.34 18.09
C LEU A 141 -9.30 16.99 18.45
N SER A 142 -8.89 15.90 17.79
CA SER A 142 -9.41 14.57 18.09
C SER A 142 -9.14 14.14 19.54
N LYS A 143 -8.01 14.56 20.12
CA LYS A 143 -7.63 14.26 21.52
C LYS A 143 -8.42 15.12 22.51
N LYS A 144 -8.68 16.39 22.17
CA LYS A 144 -9.46 17.33 23.00
C LYS A 144 -10.97 17.13 22.89
N SER A 145 -11.44 16.43 21.85
CA SER A 145 -12.86 16.21 21.59
C SER A 145 -13.65 15.56 22.73
N SER A 146 -12.97 14.95 23.72
CA SER A 146 -13.60 14.52 24.98
C SER A 146 -14.27 15.68 25.76
N GLU A 147 -13.85 16.93 25.55
CA GLU A 147 -14.51 18.14 26.10
C GLU A 147 -16.00 18.23 25.69
N LEU A 148 -16.36 17.68 24.52
CA LEU A 148 -17.77 17.64 24.07
C LEU A 148 -18.64 16.77 25.01
N ILE A 149 -18.04 15.75 25.62
CA ILE A 149 -18.72 14.91 26.62
C ILE A 149 -19.00 15.73 27.88
N GLU A 150 -18.06 16.59 28.30
CA GLU A 150 -18.25 17.50 29.43
C GLU A 150 -19.35 18.54 29.17
N GLN A 151 -19.52 18.95 27.91
CA GLN A 151 -20.62 19.83 27.48
C GLN A 151 -21.99 19.12 27.36
N GLY A 152 -22.04 17.83 27.74
CA GLY A 152 -23.25 17.02 27.79
C GLY A 152 -23.67 16.43 26.44
N LEU A 153 -22.78 16.41 25.44
CA LEU A 153 -23.04 15.69 24.20
C LEU A 153 -22.75 14.20 24.40
N ASN A 154 -23.63 13.36 23.89
CA ASN A 154 -23.38 11.93 23.78
C ASN A 154 -22.61 11.70 22.48
N PHE A 155 -21.30 11.87 22.60
CA PHE A 155 -20.32 11.94 21.53
C PHE A 155 -19.26 10.86 21.71
N GLU A 156 -18.90 10.21 20.61
CA GLU A 156 -17.81 9.24 20.53
C GLU A 156 -16.83 9.66 19.43
N SER A 157 -15.56 9.81 19.83
CA SER A 157 -14.46 10.11 18.92
C SER A 157 -13.73 8.84 18.53
N HIS A 158 -13.51 8.65 17.23
CA HIS A 158 -12.72 7.53 16.73
C HIS A 158 -11.27 7.93 16.55
N GLN A 159 -10.38 6.93 16.60
CA GLN A 159 -8.98 7.14 16.28
C GLN A 159 -8.84 7.70 14.84
N PRO A 160 -8.12 8.82 14.66
CA PRO A 160 -7.87 9.36 13.33
C PRO A 160 -7.08 8.40 12.45
N GLU A 161 -7.39 8.41 11.16
CA GLU A 161 -6.64 7.72 10.11
C GLU A 161 -5.65 8.71 9.47
N TYR A 162 -4.37 8.35 9.47
CA TYR A 162 -3.29 9.11 8.86
C TYR A 162 -2.93 8.49 7.51
N LEU A 163 -2.92 9.30 6.46
CA LEU A 163 -2.72 8.88 5.09
C LEU A 163 -1.59 9.68 4.42
N ILE A 164 -1.11 9.15 3.31
CA ILE A 164 -0.07 9.73 2.46
C ILE A 164 -0.72 10.06 1.12
N SER A 165 -0.84 11.35 0.80
CA SER A 165 -1.55 11.83 -0.38
C SER A 165 -0.78 11.57 -1.68
N ASN A 166 0.54 11.71 -1.66
CA ASN A 166 1.45 11.55 -2.80
C ASN A 166 2.03 10.12 -2.94
N LEU A 167 1.24 9.11 -2.60
CA LEU A 167 1.70 7.73 -2.48
C LEU A 167 2.25 7.14 -3.80
N ALA A 168 1.74 7.58 -4.95
CA ALA A 168 2.19 7.09 -6.25
C ALA A 168 3.64 7.49 -6.56
N ASP A 169 3.99 8.76 -6.31
CA ASP A 169 5.33 9.29 -6.55
C ASP A 169 6.34 8.63 -5.63
N LEU A 170 5.99 8.51 -4.34
CA LEU A 170 6.83 7.82 -3.35
C LEU A 170 7.08 6.35 -3.73
N ARG A 171 6.09 5.64 -4.29
CA ARG A 171 6.29 4.27 -4.76
C ARG A 171 7.30 4.20 -5.90
N SER A 172 7.22 5.11 -6.86
CA SER A 172 8.17 5.19 -7.98
C SER A 172 9.59 5.45 -7.50
N ASP A 173 9.77 6.44 -6.61
CA ASP A 173 11.08 6.77 -6.03
C ASP A 173 11.68 5.59 -5.25
N MET A 174 10.85 4.90 -4.47
CA MET A 174 11.29 3.75 -3.68
C MET A 174 11.64 2.56 -4.55
N LEU A 175 10.94 2.36 -5.67
CA LEU A 175 11.28 1.33 -6.65
C LEU A 175 12.64 1.62 -7.30
N ALA A 176 12.90 2.87 -7.66
CA ALA A 176 14.19 3.29 -8.20
C ALA A 176 15.33 3.05 -7.19
N LYS A 177 15.14 3.43 -5.92
CA LYS A 177 16.12 3.19 -4.84
C LYS A 177 16.38 1.70 -4.60
N ALA A 178 15.33 0.87 -4.55
CA ALA A 178 15.47 -0.57 -4.35
C ALA A 178 16.18 -1.23 -5.55
N SER A 179 15.92 -0.74 -6.77
CA SER A 179 16.58 -1.22 -7.99
C SER A 179 18.05 -0.83 -8.04
N ALA A 180 18.40 0.39 -7.60
CA ALA A 180 19.78 0.82 -7.45
C ALA A 180 20.54 -0.04 -6.42
N ASP A 181 19.94 -0.32 -5.26
CA ASP A 181 20.52 -1.22 -4.25
C ASP A 181 20.73 -2.64 -4.79
N ALA A 182 19.76 -3.19 -5.54
CA ALA A 182 19.90 -4.50 -6.19
C ALA A 182 21.06 -4.53 -7.20
N HIS A 183 21.19 -3.48 -8.01
CA HIS A 183 22.25 -3.34 -9.00
C HIS A 183 23.62 -3.22 -8.35
N GLU A 184 23.78 -2.36 -7.34
CA GLU A 184 25.04 -2.20 -6.60
C GLU A 184 25.51 -3.53 -5.98
N ARG A 185 24.59 -4.27 -5.37
CA ARG A 185 24.87 -5.61 -4.83
C ARG A 185 25.28 -6.60 -5.92
N ALA A 186 24.60 -6.59 -7.07
CA ALA A 186 24.96 -7.46 -8.20
C ALA A 186 26.38 -7.18 -8.70
N VAL A 187 26.75 -5.90 -8.82
CA VAL A 187 28.11 -5.49 -9.23
C VAL A 187 29.15 -6.01 -8.24
N LYS A 188 28.96 -5.76 -6.94
CA LYS A 188 29.89 -6.22 -5.90
C LYS A 188 30.06 -7.74 -5.88
N ILE A 189 28.97 -8.49 -6.08
CA ILE A 189 29.03 -9.96 -6.12
C ILE A 189 29.79 -10.42 -7.37
N ALA A 190 29.46 -9.89 -8.55
CA ALA A 190 30.12 -10.27 -9.79
C ALA A 190 31.63 -9.98 -9.76
N GLU A 191 32.02 -8.80 -9.28
CA GLU A 191 33.43 -8.40 -9.14
C GLU A 191 34.20 -9.34 -8.20
N SER A 192 33.57 -9.82 -7.13
CA SER A 192 34.20 -10.73 -6.16
C SER A 192 34.56 -12.11 -6.73
N VAL A 193 33.92 -12.51 -7.83
CA VAL A 193 34.16 -13.80 -8.52
C VAL A 193 34.83 -13.61 -9.89
N GLY A 194 35.27 -12.39 -10.21
CA GLY A 194 35.97 -12.08 -11.46
C GLY A 194 35.06 -11.96 -12.69
N SER A 195 33.77 -11.73 -12.50
CA SER A 195 32.79 -11.53 -13.57
C SER A 195 32.24 -10.09 -13.59
N LYS A 196 31.49 -9.73 -14.63
CA LYS A 196 30.84 -8.43 -14.78
C LYS A 196 29.33 -8.58 -14.87
N VAL A 197 28.61 -7.55 -14.42
CA VAL A 197 27.15 -7.48 -14.57
C VAL A 197 26.81 -6.97 -15.96
N GLY A 198 26.04 -7.76 -16.71
CA GLY A 198 25.50 -7.40 -18.02
C GLY A 198 24.08 -6.84 -17.94
N ALA A 199 23.34 -6.92 -19.05
CA ALA A 199 22.00 -6.37 -19.16
C ALA A 199 20.99 -7.01 -18.19
N LEU A 200 20.00 -6.22 -17.76
CA LEU A 200 18.86 -6.70 -16.98
C LEU A 200 18.03 -7.68 -17.83
N ARG A 201 17.79 -8.88 -17.29
CA ARG A 201 17.01 -9.96 -17.93
C ARG A 201 15.60 -10.08 -17.38
N ASN A 202 15.43 -9.87 -16.09
CA ASN A 202 14.13 -9.99 -15.44
C ASN A 202 14.06 -9.10 -14.19
N ALA A 203 12.86 -8.57 -13.92
CA ALA A 203 12.59 -7.79 -12.72
C ALA A 203 11.28 -8.27 -12.10
N ARG A 204 11.30 -8.48 -10.78
CA ARG A 204 10.09 -8.74 -9.98
C ARG A 204 10.03 -7.74 -8.84
N VAL A 205 8.91 -7.05 -8.73
CA VAL A 205 8.67 -6.07 -7.68
C VAL A 205 7.87 -6.74 -6.57
N GLY A 206 8.33 -6.59 -5.33
CA GLY A 206 7.62 -7.02 -4.14
C GLY A 206 6.48 -6.06 -3.78
N VAL A 207 5.58 -6.53 -2.93
CA VAL A 207 4.55 -5.68 -2.33
C VAL A 207 5.17 -4.62 -1.42
N PHE A 208 4.66 -3.39 -1.50
CA PHE A 208 5.11 -2.31 -0.63
C PHE A 208 4.65 -2.55 0.81
N GLN A 209 5.54 -2.23 1.75
CA GLN A 209 5.23 -2.21 3.18
C GLN A 209 5.25 -0.75 3.64
N ILE A 210 4.12 -0.27 4.14
CA ILE A 210 4.00 1.05 4.73
C ILE A 210 3.56 0.82 6.17
N THR A 211 4.53 0.85 7.07
CA THR A 211 4.34 0.47 8.47
C THR A 211 4.63 1.66 9.37
N ALA A 212 4.20 1.57 10.63
CA ALA A 212 4.61 2.56 11.63
C ALA A 212 6.14 2.66 11.69
N ARG A 213 6.68 3.86 11.92
CA ARG A 213 8.12 4.11 12.07
C ARG A 213 8.74 3.08 13.01
N ASN A 214 9.82 2.44 12.58
CA ASN A 214 10.55 1.42 13.32
C ASN A 214 9.76 0.13 13.63
N SER A 215 8.59 -0.08 13.03
CA SER A 215 7.90 -1.37 13.11
C SER A 215 8.68 -2.46 12.35
N THR A 216 8.63 -3.67 12.88
CA THR A 216 9.12 -4.90 12.24
C THR A 216 8.03 -5.68 11.52
N ASP A 217 6.80 -5.14 11.48
CA ASP A 217 5.67 -5.79 10.83
C ASP A 217 5.87 -5.90 9.33
N ILE A 218 5.48 -7.05 8.77
CA ILE A 218 5.54 -7.34 7.34
C ILE A 218 4.31 -8.15 6.93
N SER A 219 3.95 -8.07 5.64
CA SER A 219 2.83 -8.81 5.08
C SER A 219 3.14 -9.25 3.64
N ASP A 220 2.87 -10.52 3.33
CA ASP A 220 3.00 -11.08 1.98
C ASP A 220 2.05 -10.41 0.96
N ARG A 221 0.99 -9.75 1.44
CA ARG A 221 0.04 -9.01 0.60
C ARG A 221 0.30 -7.50 0.56
N GLY A 222 1.36 -7.03 1.22
CA GLY A 222 1.60 -5.62 1.47
C GLY A 222 0.89 -5.14 2.73
N MET A 223 1.34 -3.99 3.22
CA MET A 223 0.81 -3.37 4.43
C MET A 223 0.65 -1.87 4.22
N TYR A 224 -0.43 -1.31 4.75
CA TYR A 224 -0.62 0.13 4.85
C TYR A 224 -1.19 0.44 6.24
N ASP A 225 -0.32 0.88 7.14
CA ASP A 225 -0.73 1.37 8.44
C ASP A 225 -1.46 2.71 8.28
N THR A 226 -2.65 2.85 8.88
CA THR A 226 -3.41 4.10 8.92
C THR A 226 -3.39 4.75 10.29
N ARG A 227 -2.73 4.17 11.30
CA ARG A 227 -2.80 4.62 12.70
C ARG A 227 -1.63 5.52 13.10
N ALA A 228 -0.48 5.31 12.51
CA ALA A 228 0.74 6.04 12.80
C ALA A 228 0.85 7.30 11.95
N LEU A 229 1.31 8.39 12.57
CA LEU A 229 1.67 9.62 11.86
C LEU A 229 2.99 9.45 11.11
N GLU A 230 4.00 8.91 11.80
CA GLU A 230 5.33 8.61 11.29
C GLU A 230 5.41 7.17 10.77
N LYS A 231 5.87 7.00 9.53
CA LYS A 231 5.85 5.72 8.82
C LYS A 231 7.14 5.42 8.10
N ASP A 232 7.44 4.15 7.94
CA ASP A 232 8.49 3.67 7.03
C ASP A 232 7.85 3.08 5.78
N ILE A 233 8.28 3.54 4.60
CA ILE A 233 7.98 2.87 3.34
C ILE A 233 9.15 1.94 3.02
N THR A 234 8.86 0.67 2.78
CA THR A 234 9.83 -0.33 2.34
C THR A 234 9.41 -0.89 0.98
N ALA A 235 10.35 -0.88 0.03
CA ALA A 235 10.21 -1.50 -1.27
C ALA A 235 11.28 -2.57 -1.44
N VAL A 236 10.92 -3.67 -2.06
CA VAL A 236 11.83 -4.79 -2.35
C VAL A 236 11.68 -5.14 -3.82
N VAL A 237 12.81 -5.35 -4.49
CA VAL A 237 12.85 -5.85 -5.86
C VAL A 237 13.81 -7.00 -5.98
N ARG A 238 13.48 -7.95 -6.85
CA ARG A 238 14.38 -9.00 -7.27
C ARG A 238 14.72 -8.79 -8.73
N LEU A 239 15.97 -8.45 -9.00
CA LEU A 239 16.49 -8.23 -10.34
C LEU A 239 17.38 -9.41 -10.74
N THR A 240 17.28 -9.82 -11.99
CA THR A 240 18.14 -10.84 -12.59
C THR A 240 18.89 -10.19 -13.74
N PHE A 241 20.21 -10.23 -13.68
CA PHE A 241 21.12 -9.69 -14.69
C PHE A 241 21.85 -10.82 -15.39
N ALA A 242 22.27 -10.59 -16.64
CA ALA A 242 23.28 -11.43 -17.27
C ALA A 242 24.64 -11.25 -16.58
N ILE A 243 25.52 -12.25 -16.70
CA ILE A 243 26.91 -12.18 -16.26
C ILE A 243 27.84 -12.31 -17.48
N GLU A 244 28.94 -11.55 -17.48
CA GLU A 244 30.00 -11.55 -18.50
C GLU A 244 31.39 -11.86 -17.92
#